data_AF-A0A840QP18-F1
#
_entry.id   AF-A0A840QP18-F1
#
_cell.length_a   1.000
_cell.length_b   1.000
_cell.length_c   1.000
_cell.angle_alpha   90.00
_cell.angle_beta   90.00
_cell.angle_gamma   90.00
#
_symmetry.space_group_name_H-M   'P 1'
#
loop_
_entity.id
_entity.type
_entity.pdbx_description
1 polymer ?
#
loop_
_entity_poly.entity_id
_entity_poly.type
_entity_poly.pdbx_seq_one_letter_code
_entity_poly.pdbx_strand_id
1 'polypeptide(L)'
;MTFEPPLLIASVTIFLSLFLPLGTFSILTYRLKKNLVKQKGENERLLENVYHLKQKQQEIERRKAFRLEVSNVDCEITLNGIGDRKLNHLIGKKGTGTIHDLSANGARLACHYDLPVRKGIIIGIDFIFREEHFSFRAKLVRKIEHFEGNHVEFGIEFIGMSIQEQEQLSSLLIATEREYMRSKGYKNVHFFENYKN
;
A
#
# COMPACT_ATOMS: atom_id res chain seq x y z
N MET A 1 60.66 -51.90 36.87
CA MET A 1 60.90 -50.87 35.83
C MET A 1 59.74 -49.90 35.88
N THR A 2 59.86 -48.85 36.68
CA THR A 2 58.85 -47.80 36.85
C THR A 2 59.06 -46.76 35.75
N PHE A 3 58.07 -46.62 34.86
CA PHE A 3 58.08 -45.62 33.78
C PHE A 3 58.17 -44.21 34.36
N GLU A 4 59.06 -43.38 33.83
CA GLU A 4 59.23 -41.99 34.28
C GLU A 4 58.02 -41.12 33.86
N PRO A 5 57.31 -40.47 34.80
CA PRO A 5 56.13 -39.66 34.53
C PRO A 5 56.31 -38.25 33.90
N PRO A 6 57.49 -37.58 33.88
CA PRO A 6 57.56 -36.16 33.50
C PRO A 6 57.37 -35.91 32.00
N LEU A 7 57.75 -36.86 31.14
CA LEU A 7 57.64 -36.71 29.68
C LEU A 7 56.18 -36.72 29.20
N LEU A 8 55.33 -37.55 29.82
CA LEU A 8 53.92 -37.64 29.46
C LEU A 8 53.18 -36.36 29.87
N ILE A 9 53.46 -35.82 31.06
CA ILE A 9 52.87 -34.55 31.53
C ILE A 9 53.27 -33.39 30.60
N ALA A 10 54.53 -33.31 30.18
CA ALA A 10 55.01 -32.27 29.27
C ALA A 10 54.34 -32.33 27.88
N SER A 11 54.11 -33.53 27.34
CA SER A 11 53.42 -33.69 26.05
C SER A 11 51.94 -33.25 26.12
N VAL A 12 51.27 -33.56 27.23
CA VAL A 12 49.85 -33.19 27.45
C VAL A 12 49.70 -31.69 27.63
N THR A 13 50.60 -31.02 28.35
CA THR A 13 50.55 -29.56 28.53
C THR A 13 50.83 -28.81 27.23
N ILE A 14 51.80 -29.27 26.42
CA ILE A 14 52.07 -28.71 25.10
C ILE A 14 50.84 -28.86 24.19
N PHE A 15 50.24 -30.06 24.16
CA PHE A 15 49.04 -30.31 23.37
C PHE A 15 47.87 -29.42 23.83
N LEU A 16 47.58 -29.33 25.12
CA LEU A 16 46.53 -28.43 25.64
C LEU A 16 46.77 -26.97 25.25
N SER A 17 48.02 -26.50 25.35
CA SER A 17 48.38 -25.11 25.06
C SER A 17 48.23 -24.75 23.58
N LEU A 18 48.34 -25.72 22.67
CA LEU A 18 48.15 -25.53 21.23
C LEU A 18 46.68 -25.61 20.82
N PHE A 19 45.92 -26.58 21.36
CA PHE A 19 44.56 -26.87 20.88
C PHE A 19 43.47 -26.01 21.53
N LEU A 20 43.64 -25.57 22.79
CA LEU A 20 42.69 -24.67 23.45
C LEU A 20 42.51 -23.31 22.72
N PRO A 21 43.57 -22.59 22.31
CA PRO A 21 43.41 -21.32 21.59
C PRO A 21 42.82 -21.51 20.19
N LEU A 22 43.10 -22.63 19.51
CA LEU A 22 42.48 -22.96 18.22
C LEU A 22 40.96 -23.16 18.33
N GLY A 23 40.52 -23.84 19.41
CA GLY A 23 39.10 -24.04 19.70
C GLY A 23 38.37 -22.74 20.01
N THR A 24 38.94 -21.87 20.87
CA THR A 24 38.32 -20.59 21.22
C THR A 24 38.30 -19.63 20.03
N PHE A 25 39.34 -19.62 19.20
CA PHE A 25 39.39 -18.85 17.96
C PHE A 25 38.32 -19.31 16.95
N SER A 26 38.12 -20.61 16.81
CA SER A 26 37.07 -21.17 15.93
C SER A 26 35.67 -20.79 16.40
N ILE A 27 35.41 -20.82 17.72
CA ILE A 27 34.12 -20.38 18.29
C ILE A 27 33.90 -18.87 18.08
N LEU A 28 34.95 -18.06 18.27
CA LEU A 28 34.87 -16.61 18.10
C LEU A 28 34.55 -16.24 16.64
N THR A 29 35.29 -16.80 15.69
CA THR A 29 35.08 -16.58 14.25
C THR A 29 33.69 -17.01 13.80
N TYR A 30 33.18 -18.15 14.30
CA TYR A 30 31.81 -18.59 14.05
C TYR A 30 30.77 -17.59 14.59
N ARG A 31 30.94 -17.09 15.82
CA ARG A 31 30.04 -16.08 16.41
C ARG A 31 30.04 -14.77 15.64
N LEU A 32 31.21 -14.28 15.22
CA LEU A 32 31.34 -13.07 14.42
C LEU A 32 30.63 -13.22 13.06
N LYS A 33 30.83 -14.35 12.36
CA LYS A 33 30.16 -14.63 11.09
C LYS A 33 28.64 -14.68 11.24
N LYS A 34 28.14 -15.32 12.30
CA LYS A 34 26.70 -15.39 12.59
C LYS A 34 26.10 -13.99 12.83
N ASN A 35 26.79 -13.13 13.58
CA ASN A 35 26.33 -11.76 13.84
C ASN A 35 26.33 -10.90 12.57
N LEU A 36 27.35 -11.04 11.72
CA LEU A 36 27.40 -10.34 10.43
C LEU A 36 26.26 -10.73 9.50
N VAL A 37 25.92 -12.03 9.40
CA VAL A 37 24.77 -12.49 8.61
C VAL A 37 23.46 -11.92 9.16
N LYS A 38 23.29 -11.90 10.49
CA LYS A 38 22.09 -11.34 11.11
C LYS A 38 21.95 -9.83 10.84
N GLN A 39 23.04 -9.06 11.04
CA GLN A 39 23.04 -7.62 10.73
C GLN A 39 22.79 -7.34 9.25
N LYS A 40 23.34 -8.16 8.34
CA LYS A 40 23.09 -8.01 6.91
C LYS A 40 21.61 -8.21 6.58
N GLY A 41 20.97 -9.23 7.14
CA GLY A 41 19.54 -9.45 6.97
C GLY A 41 18.67 -8.33 7.57
N GLU A 42 19.05 -7.78 8.72
CA GLU A 42 18.36 -6.63 9.32
C GLU A 42 18.52 -5.36 8.44
N ASN A 43 19.72 -5.10 7.91
CA ASN A 43 19.96 -3.99 7.00
C ASN A 43 19.21 -4.12 5.67
N GLU A 44 19.11 -5.33 5.12
CA GLU A 44 18.33 -5.60 3.89
C GLU A 44 16.84 -5.31 4.13
N ARG A 45 16.27 -5.73 5.26
CA ARG A 45 14.89 -5.40 5.65
C ARG A 45 14.67 -3.91 5.86
N LEU A 46 15.64 -3.21 6.47
CA LEU A 46 15.58 -1.76 6.64
C LEU A 46 15.61 -1.04 5.30
N LEU A 47 16.44 -1.47 4.36
CA LEU A 47 16.50 -0.92 3.01
C LEU A 47 15.19 -1.12 2.25
N GLU A 48 14.57 -2.30 2.38
CA GLU A 48 13.26 -2.59 1.79
C GLU A 48 12.18 -1.65 2.35
N ASN A 49 12.14 -1.46 3.68
CA ASN A 49 11.22 -0.52 4.31
C ASN A 49 11.45 0.92 3.84
N VAL A 50 12.69 1.38 3.77
CA VAL A 50 13.03 2.72 3.26
C VAL A 50 12.59 2.89 1.81
N TYR A 51 12.76 1.85 0.98
CA TYR A 51 12.31 1.86 -0.40
C TYR A 51 10.80 1.97 -0.51
N HIS A 52 10.06 1.16 0.25
CA HIS A 52 8.59 1.20 0.29
C HIS A 52 8.07 2.56 0.78
N LEU A 53 8.71 3.15 1.80
CA LEU A 53 8.38 4.49 2.29
C LEU A 53 8.63 5.57 1.23
N LYS A 54 9.76 5.50 0.51
CA LYS A 54 10.06 6.42 -0.60
C LYS A 54 9.03 6.30 -1.73
N GLN A 55 8.61 5.09 -2.09
CA GLN A 55 7.55 4.90 -3.09
C GLN A 55 6.22 5.50 -2.62
N LYS A 56 5.83 5.26 -1.36
CA LYS A 56 4.62 5.85 -0.78
C LYS A 56 4.68 7.38 -0.77
N GLN A 57 5.84 7.96 -0.44
CA GLN A 57 6.04 9.41 -0.45
C GLN A 57 5.94 9.98 -1.87
N GLN A 58 6.59 9.37 -2.86
CA GLN A 58 6.46 9.79 -4.26
C GLN A 58 5.02 9.67 -4.77
N GLU A 59 4.28 8.66 -4.31
CA GLU A 59 2.87 8.51 -4.66
C GLU A 59 2.00 9.63 -4.07
N ILE A 60 2.28 10.06 -2.84
CA ILE A 60 1.63 11.22 -2.21
C ILE A 60 1.96 12.50 -3.01
N GLU A 61 3.22 12.74 -3.34
CA GLU A 61 3.65 13.94 -4.07
C GLU A 61 3.07 14.02 -5.50
N ARG A 62 2.81 12.88 -6.15
CA ARG A 62 2.19 12.85 -7.49
C ARG A 62 0.69 13.11 -7.47
N ARG A 63 0.01 12.94 -6.33
CA ARG A 63 -1.45 13.09 -6.24
C ARG A 63 -1.82 14.56 -6.11
N LYS A 64 -2.60 15.05 -7.07
CA LYS A 64 -3.10 16.44 -7.08
C LYS A 64 -4.20 16.72 -6.06
N ALA A 65 -4.79 15.69 -5.47
CA ALA A 65 -5.93 15.81 -4.55
C ALA A 65 -5.80 14.87 -3.37
N PHE A 66 -6.21 15.36 -2.20
CA PHE A 66 -6.37 14.58 -0.98
C PHE A 66 -7.32 13.40 -1.20
N ARG A 67 -6.97 12.24 -0.64
CA ARG A 67 -7.79 11.01 -0.65
C ARG A 67 -8.10 10.58 0.76
N LEU A 68 -9.37 10.37 1.02
CA LEU A 68 -9.87 9.75 2.23
C LEU A 68 -10.08 8.26 1.98
N GLU A 69 -9.51 7.41 2.81
CA GLU A 69 -9.88 5.99 2.84
C GLU A 69 -11.29 5.88 3.42
N VAL A 70 -12.19 5.28 2.64
CA VAL A 70 -13.59 5.07 3.05
C VAL A 70 -13.84 3.58 3.11
N SER A 71 -14.24 3.11 4.28
CA SER A 71 -14.51 1.68 4.51
C SER A 71 -15.79 1.28 3.80
N ASN A 72 -15.65 0.68 2.62
CA ASN A 72 -16.67 -0.04 1.88
C ASN A 72 -17.97 0.73 1.61
N VAL A 73 -17.86 1.86 0.91
CA VAL A 73 -19.06 2.57 0.44
C VAL A 73 -19.63 1.82 -0.77
N ASP A 74 -20.78 1.19 -0.60
CA ASP A 74 -21.48 0.52 -1.69
C ASP A 74 -21.92 1.52 -2.76
N CYS A 75 -21.82 1.10 -4.02
CA CYS A 75 -22.19 1.93 -5.16
C CYS A 75 -22.84 1.11 -6.28
N GLU A 76 -23.70 1.78 -7.05
CA GLU A 76 -24.21 1.29 -8.32
C GLU A 76 -23.34 1.83 -9.46
N ILE A 77 -23.04 0.99 -10.43
CA ILE A 77 -22.23 1.31 -11.59
C ILE A 77 -23.09 1.12 -12.83
N THR A 78 -23.13 2.09 -13.73
CA THR A 78 -23.75 1.96 -15.04
C THR A 78 -22.70 2.15 -16.13
N LEU A 79 -22.62 1.26 -17.12
CA LEU A 79 -21.74 1.45 -18.28
C LEU A 79 -22.33 2.52 -19.21
N ASN A 80 -21.76 3.72 -19.23
CA ASN A 80 -22.30 4.85 -19.98
C ASN A 80 -21.67 5.01 -21.37
N GLY A 81 -20.43 4.56 -21.56
CA GLY A 81 -19.75 4.67 -22.84
C GLY A 81 -18.49 3.82 -22.93
N ILE A 82 -18.18 3.35 -24.12
CA ILE A 82 -16.97 2.58 -24.40
C ILE A 82 -16.39 3.11 -25.72
N GLY A 83 -15.09 3.43 -25.74
CA GLY A 83 -14.42 3.94 -26.94
C GLY A 83 -14.35 2.93 -28.09
N ASP A 84 -14.56 1.65 -27.81
CA ASP A 84 -14.66 0.58 -28.80
C ASP A 84 -16.12 0.29 -29.18
N ARG A 85 -16.48 0.65 -30.41
CA ARG A 85 -17.83 0.47 -30.97
C ARG A 85 -18.33 -0.98 -30.91
N LYS A 86 -17.44 -1.97 -30.94
CA LYS A 86 -17.83 -3.40 -30.86
C LYS A 86 -18.45 -3.75 -29.51
N LEU A 87 -18.16 -2.96 -28.47
CA LEU A 87 -18.64 -3.17 -27.11
C LEU A 87 -19.86 -2.30 -26.77
N ASN A 88 -20.39 -1.50 -27.70
CA ASN A 88 -21.54 -0.61 -27.44
C ASN A 88 -22.79 -1.35 -26.93
N HIS A 89 -22.94 -2.64 -27.23
CA HIS A 89 -24.03 -3.47 -26.70
C HIS A 89 -23.98 -3.66 -25.16
N LEU A 90 -22.88 -3.28 -24.52
CA LEU A 90 -22.72 -3.29 -23.07
C LEU A 90 -23.14 -1.97 -22.41
N ILE A 91 -23.42 -0.92 -23.20
CA ILE A 91 -23.88 0.38 -22.67
C ILE A 91 -25.27 0.19 -22.02
N GLY A 92 -25.47 0.82 -20.87
CA GLY A 92 -26.66 0.69 -20.04
C GLY A 92 -26.65 -0.51 -19.10
N LYS A 93 -25.64 -1.40 -19.19
CA LYS A 93 -25.49 -2.48 -18.19
C LYS A 93 -25.17 -1.89 -16.83
N LYS A 94 -25.91 -2.36 -15.84
CA LYS A 94 -25.75 -2.01 -14.43
C LYS A 94 -24.95 -3.07 -13.71
N GLY A 95 -24.28 -2.64 -12.65
CA GLY A 95 -23.45 -3.45 -11.78
C GLY A 95 -23.38 -2.85 -10.40
N THR A 96 -22.85 -3.60 -9.45
CA THR A 96 -22.55 -3.12 -8.11
C THR A 96 -21.04 -3.14 -7.88
N GLY A 97 -20.60 -2.26 -6.99
CA GLY A 97 -19.22 -2.22 -6.55
C GLY A 97 -19.09 -1.53 -5.20
N THR A 98 -17.85 -1.39 -4.77
CA THR A 98 -17.52 -0.83 -3.48
C THR A 98 -16.39 0.18 -3.67
N ILE A 99 -16.56 1.37 -3.09
CA ILE A 99 -15.55 2.41 -3.09
C ILE A 99 -14.68 2.26 -1.85
N HIS A 100 -13.36 2.20 -2.05
CA HIS A 100 -12.35 2.05 -1.00
C HIS A 100 -11.62 3.36 -0.65
N ASP A 101 -11.48 4.27 -1.62
CA ASP A 101 -11.00 5.62 -1.37
C ASP A 101 -11.76 6.63 -2.23
N LEU A 102 -11.88 7.85 -1.72
CA LEU A 102 -12.51 8.99 -2.37
C LEU A 102 -11.58 10.21 -2.34
N SER A 103 -11.50 10.91 -3.47
CA SER A 103 -10.96 12.26 -3.59
C SER A 103 -11.98 13.16 -4.27
N ALA A 104 -11.71 14.47 -4.27
CA ALA A 104 -12.53 15.44 -5.00
C ALA A 104 -12.66 15.13 -6.50
N ASN A 105 -11.72 14.38 -7.10
CA ASN A 105 -11.65 14.17 -8.56
C ASN A 105 -11.76 12.69 -8.97
N GLY A 106 -11.96 11.77 -8.03
CA GLY A 106 -12.00 10.35 -8.37
C GLY A 106 -11.98 9.44 -7.16
N ALA A 107 -11.99 8.13 -7.44
CA ALA A 107 -12.14 7.10 -6.42
C ALA A 107 -11.36 5.83 -6.78
N ARG A 108 -11.21 4.95 -5.79
CA ARG A 108 -10.83 3.56 -5.98
C ARG A 108 -12.05 2.67 -5.85
N LEU A 109 -12.40 2.00 -6.94
CA LEU A 109 -13.61 1.20 -7.09
C LEU A 109 -13.24 -0.28 -7.22
N ALA A 110 -13.77 -1.14 -6.35
CA ALA A 110 -13.76 -2.58 -6.55
C ALA A 110 -15.08 -3.05 -7.15
N CYS A 111 -15.03 -3.89 -8.17
CA CYS A 111 -16.22 -4.55 -8.70
C CYS A 111 -15.88 -5.92 -9.32
N HIS A 112 -16.92 -6.71 -9.60
CA HIS A 112 -16.78 -8.05 -10.19
C HIS A 112 -16.58 -8.03 -11.71
N TYR A 113 -16.77 -6.87 -12.35
CA TYR A 113 -16.63 -6.76 -13.80
C TYR A 113 -15.17 -6.51 -14.17
N ASP A 114 -14.57 -7.45 -14.92
CA ASP A 114 -13.28 -7.19 -15.56
C ASP A 114 -13.46 -6.31 -16.80
N LEU A 115 -13.33 -5.00 -16.59
CA LEU A 115 -13.48 -3.98 -17.63
C LEU A 115 -12.13 -3.58 -18.24
N PRO A 116 -11.99 -3.57 -19.59
CA PRO A 116 -10.74 -3.22 -20.24
C PRO A 116 -10.47 -1.70 -20.24
N VAL A 117 -9.64 -1.23 -19.31
CA VAL A 117 -9.29 0.21 -19.12
C VAL A 117 -8.81 0.90 -20.41
N ARG A 118 -8.01 0.22 -21.23
CA ARG A 118 -7.42 0.78 -22.47
C ARG A 118 -8.46 1.20 -23.51
N LYS A 119 -9.72 0.78 -23.36
CA LYS A 119 -10.82 1.09 -24.29
C LYS A 119 -11.57 2.38 -23.93
N GLY A 120 -11.06 3.19 -23.01
CA GLY A 120 -11.65 4.49 -22.67
C GLY A 120 -13.07 4.34 -22.12
N ILE A 121 -13.25 3.43 -21.17
CA ILE A 121 -14.55 3.13 -20.58
C ILE A 121 -15.01 4.29 -19.70
N ILE A 122 -16.25 4.71 -19.92
CA ILE A 122 -16.96 5.70 -19.12
C ILE A 122 -18.09 4.98 -18.40
N ILE A 123 -18.15 5.16 -17.09
CA ILE A 123 -19.20 4.66 -16.22
C ILE A 123 -19.98 5.82 -15.60
N GLY A 124 -21.24 5.60 -15.27
CA GLY A 124 -21.94 6.31 -14.20
C GLY A 124 -21.65 5.58 -12.89
N ILE A 125 -21.48 6.33 -11.81
CA ILE A 125 -21.35 5.79 -10.46
C ILE A 125 -22.29 6.57 -9.53
N ASP A 126 -23.12 5.83 -8.82
CA ASP A 126 -24.08 6.35 -7.87
C ASP A 126 -23.77 5.77 -6.48
N PHE A 127 -23.59 6.63 -5.48
CA PHE A 127 -23.26 6.21 -4.12
C PHE A 127 -23.76 7.19 -3.09
N ILE A 128 -23.91 6.72 -1.85
CA ILE A 128 -24.25 7.56 -0.71
C ILE A 128 -23.03 7.66 0.20
N PHE A 129 -22.62 8.88 0.52
CA PHE A 129 -21.54 9.12 1.47
C PHE A 129 -22.00 10.17 2.48
N ARG A 130 -21.96 9.83 3.78
CA ARG A 130 -22.42 10.71 4.88
C ARG A 130 -23.83 11.27 4.65
N GLU A 131 -24.76 10.40 4.27
CA GLU A 131 -26.17 10.73 4.00
C GLU A 131 -26.42 11.59 2.74
N GLU A 132 -25.37 11.97 2.02
CA GLU A 132 -25.47 12.68 0.75
C GLU A 132 -25.36 11.73 -0.43
N HIS A 133 -26.24 11.89 -1.41
CA HIS A 133 -26.24 11.10 -2.64
C HIS A 133 -25.39 11.78 -3.72
N PHE A 134 -24.45 11.03 -4.30
CA PHE A 134 -23.59 11.49 -5.38
C PHE A 134 -23.82 10.63 -6.62
N SER A 135 -23.96 11.30 -7.77
CA SER A 135 -24.11 10.66 -9.08
C SER A 135 -23.12 11.29 -10.05
N PHE A 136 -22.08 10.55 -10.41
CA PHE A 136 -21.00 11.07 -11.25
C PHE A 136 -20.79 10.22 -12.49
N ARG A 137 -20.36 10.88 -13.57
CA ARG A 137 -19.69 10.18 -14.67
C ARG A 137 -18.22 10.03 -14.32
N ALA A 138 -17.65 8.88 -14.62
CA ALA A 138 -16.25 8.59 -14.35
C ALA A 138 -15.60 7.83 -15.50
N LYS A 139 -14.32 8.10 -15.73
CA LYS A 139 -13.47 7.36 -16.66
C LYS A 139 -12.63 6.36 -15.88
N LEU A 140 -12.53 5.14 -16.38
CA LEU A 140 -11.55 4.18 -15.86
C LEU A 140 -10.15 4.59 -16.33
N VAL A 141 -9.23 4.83 -15.39
CA VAL A 141 -7.88 5.32 -15.68
C VAL A 141 -6.78 4.29 -15.39
N ARG A 142 -7.02 3.35 -14.46
CA ARG A 142 -6.10 2.24 -14.16
C ARG A 142 -6.85 1.01 -13.66
N LYS A 143 -6.31 -0.17 -13.93
CA LYS A 143 -6.72 -1.46 -13.34
C LYS A 143 -5.66 -1.87 -12.33
N ILE A 144 -6.08 -2.34 -11.18
CA ILE A 144 -5.24 -2.91 -10.13
C ILE A 144 -5.67 -4.37 -10.02
N GLU A 145 -4.76 -5.26 -10.39
CA GLU A 145 -4.99 -6.70 -10.34
C GLU A 145 -4.40 -7.23 -9.03
N HIS A 146 -5.26 -7.82 -8.21
CA HIS A 146 -4.83 -8.51 -6.98
C HIS A 146 -4.72 -9.99 -7.28
N PHE A 147 -3.58 -10.60 -6.91
CA PHE A 147 -3.33 -12.03 -7.13
C PHE A 147 -4.22 -12.94 -6.26
N GLU A 148 -4.83 -12.40 -5.20
CA GLU A 148 -5.55 -13.17 -4.16
C GLU A 148 -7.05 -12.84 -4.06
N GLY A 149 -7.67 -12.23 -5.07
CA GLY A 149 -9.09 -11.82 -5.01
C GLY A 149 -9.89 -12.10 -6.28
N ASN A 150 -11.18 -12.43 -6.11
CA ASN A 150 -12.16 -12.52 -7.21
C ASN A 150 -12.73 -11.14 -7.63
N HIS A 151 -12.15 -10.05 -7.15
CA HIS A 151 -12.58 -8.69 -7.46
C HIS A 151 -11.46 -7.94 -8.16
N VAL A 152 -11.84 -7.08 -9.10
CA VAL A 152 -10.92 -6.20 -9.80
C VAL A 152 -11.07 -4.81 -9.22
N GLU A 153 -9.95 -4.17 -8.93
CA GLU A 153 -9.93 -2.77 -8.53
C GLU A 153 -9.62 -1.86 -9.71
N PHE A 154 -10.29 -0.72 -9.74
CA PHE A 154 -10.11 0.32 -10.73
C PHE A 154 -9.84 1.65 -10.03
N GLY A 155 -8.88 2.40 -10.56
CA GLY A 155 -8.86 3.84 -10.34
C GLY A 155 -9.80 4.49 -11.33
N ILE A 156 -10.74 5.28 -10.82
CA ILE A 156 -11.67 6.07 -11.64
C ILE A 156 -11.42 7.56 -11.42
N GLU A 157 -11.57 8.34 -12.49
CA GLU A 157 -11.50 9.80 -12.48
C GLU A 157 -12.88 10.35 -12.84
N PHE A 158 -13.43 11.22 -11.99
CA PHE A 158 -14.72 11.85 -12.24
C PHE A 158 -14.59 12.85 -13.38
N ILE A 159 -15.57 12.86 -14.27
CA ILE A 159 -15.60 13.72 -15.46
C ILE A 159 -16.90 14.52 -15.51
N GLY A 160 -16.78 15.79 -15.88
CA GLY A 160 -17.93 16.68 -16.03
C GLY A 160 -18.61 17.08 -14.72
N MET A 161 -17.91 16.98 -13.59
CA MET A 161 -18.38 17.55 -12.33
C MET A 161 -18.44 19.07 -12.45
N SER A 162 -19.50 19.67 -11.92
CA SER A 162 -19.58 21.09 -11.64
C SER A 162 -18.62 21.46 -10.50
N ILE A 163 -18.25 22.73 -10.44
CA ILE A 163 -17.41 23.27 -9.35
C ILE A 163 -18.11 23.05 -8.01
N GLN A 164 -19.43 23.23 -7.95
CA GLN A 164 -20.25 23.04 -6.75
C GLN A 164 -20.21 21.59 -6.26
N GLU A 165 -20.38 20.61 -7.16
CA GLU A 165 -20.29 19.18 -6.79
C GLU A 165 -18.90 18.81 -6.27
N GLN A 166 -17.85 19.36 -6.89
CA GLN A 166 -16.47 19.15 -6.49
C GLN A 166 -16.18 19.76 -5.11
N GLU A 167 -16.65 20.98 -4.86
CA GLU A 167 -16.52 21.66 -3.56
C GLU A 167 -17.32 20.96 -2.46
N GLN A 168 -18.53 20.48 -2.76
CA GLN A 168 -19.38 19.72 -1.85
C GLN A 168 -18.68 18.42 -1.42
N LEU A 169 -18.24 17.60 -2.38
CA LEU A 169 -17.52 16.37 -2.08
C LEU A 169 -16.22 16.66 -1.32
N SER A 170 -15.43 17.63 -1.78
CA SER A 170 -14.17 18.02 -1.12
C SER A 170 -14.39 18.42 0.34
N SER A 171 -15.40 19.27 0.61
CA SER A 171 -15.73 19.73 1.96
C SER A 171 -16.15 18.57 2.86
N LEU A 172 -16.94 17.62 2.34
CA LEU A 172 -17.41 16.46 3.07
C LEU A 172 -16.28 15.48 3.42
N LEU A 173 -15.34 15.27 2.50
CA LEU A 173 -14.14 14.45 2.73
C LEU A 173 -13.26 15.08 3.82
N ILE A 174 -13.02 16.39 3.74
CA ILE A 174 -12.23 17.13 4.72
C ILE A 174 -12.91 17.10 6.10
N ALA A 175 -14.22 17.32 6.17
CA ALA A 175 -14.99 17.27 7.40
C ALA A 175 -14.89 15.87 8.05
N THR A 176 -15.07 14.82 7.25
CA THR A 176 -14.97 13.43 7.70
C THR A 176 -13.60 13.12 8.28
N GLU A 177 -12.52 13.53 7.61
CA GLU A 177 -11.15 13.32 8.09
C GLU A 177 -10.91 14.04 9.43
N ARG A 178 -11.36 15.29 9.55
CA ARG A 178 -11.21 16.06 10.80
C ARG A 178 -11.95 15.40 11.96
N GLU A 179 -13.15 14.88 11.73
CA GLU A 179 -13.92 14.13 12.73
C GLU A 179 -13.18 12.87 13.16
N TYR A 180 -12.65 12.10 12.20
CA TYR A 180 -11.85 10.91 12.50
C TYR A 180 -10.63 11.26 13.35
N MET A 181 -9.87 12.29 12.97
CA MET A 181 -8.68 12.72 13.70
C MET A 181 -9.01 13.19 15.13
N ARG A 182 -10.13 13.91 15.31
CA ARG A 182 -10.64 14.29 16.64
C ARG A 182 -11.00 13.08 17.49
N SER A 183 -11.65 12.07 16.90
CA SER A 183 -12.03 10.83 17.60
C SER A 183 -10.82 10.04 18.12
N LYS A 184 -9.66 10.17 17.44
CA LYS A 184 -8.39 9.55 17.82
C LYS A 184 -7.55 10.40 18.78
N GLY A 185 -8.03 11.57 19.21
CA GLY A 185 -7.32 12.45 20.13
C GLY A 185 -6.14 13.21 19.53
N TYR A 186 -6.00 13.23 18.20
CA TYR A 186 -4.97 14.04 17.54
C TYR A 186 -5.38 15.53 17.59
N LYS A 187 -4.52 16.39 18.18
CA LYS A 187 -4.72 17.84 18.18
C LYS A 187 -4.28 18.44 16.84
N ASN A 188 -5.20 19.18 16.19
CA ASN A 188 -5.01 20.03 15.01
C ASN A 188 -3.79 19.69 14.15
N VAL A 189 -3.91 18.67 13.29
CA VAL A 189 -2.93 18.42 12.24
C VAL A 189 -3.30 19.28 11.03
N HIS A 190 -2.45 20.24 10.68
CA HIS A 190 -2.57 21.12 9.52
C HIS A 190 -2.32 20.35 8.20
N PHE A 191 -3.05 19.27 7.93
CA PHE A 191 -2.84 18.44 6.74
C PHE A 191 -3.34 19.11 5.44
N PHE A 192 -4.26 20.08 5.55
CA PHE A 192 -5.00 20.64 4.41
C PHE A 192 -4.42 21.93 3.83
N GLU A 193 -3.35 22.50 4.42
CA GLU A 193 -2.75 23.73 3.88
C GLU A 193 -2.08 23.51 2.52
N ASN A 194 -1.63 22.29 2.21
CA ASN A 194 -0.97 21.97 0.95
C ASN A 194 -1.91 21.70 -0.23
N TYR A 195 -3.23 21.68 -0.02
CA TYR A 195 -4.22 21.39 -1.07
C TYR A 195 -5.08 22.61 -1.46
N LYS A 196 -4.77 23.80 -0.91
CA LYS A 196 -5.30 25.07 -1.40
C LYS A 196 -4.39 25.59 -2.51
N ASN A 197 -4.60 25.18 -3.75
CA ASN A 197 -4.12 25.87 -4.95
C ASN A 197 -5.05 25.56 -6.12
#